data_AF-A0A450XKJ3-F1
#
_entry.id   AF-A0A450XKJ3-F1
#
_cell.length_a   1.000
_cell.length_b   1.000
_cell.length_c   1.000
_cell.angle_alpha   90.00
_cell.angle_beta   90.00
_cell.angle_gamma   90.00
#
_symmetry.space_group_name_H-M   'P 1'
#
loop_
_entity.id
_entity.type
_entity.pdbx_description
1 polymer ?
#
loop_
_entity_poly.entity_id
_entity_poly.type
_entity_poly.pdbx_seq_one_letter_code
_entity_poly.pdbx_strand_id
1 'polypeptide(L)'
;MIIDDAPVYPGSPCPHSTGDGCDDYDNRPNDPCVHFNCGWIMPNSPLPDWMKPNNAKVIVLFDKLNWNNLPVDLAVPLGKRIPPRSLDWLMRRSQQDMRPLIYTEQIVVSGRFQKEQPGVRLRPTGVRTGPAALATGRQKAVVNN
;
A
#
# COMPACT_ATOMS: atom_id res chain seq x y z
N MET A 1 8.57 -11.06 5.29
CA MET A 1 8.44 -10.88 6.76
C MET A 1 8.17 -12.23 7.42
N ILE A 2 8.79 -12.48 8.58
CA ILE A 2 8.54 -13.65 9.44
C ILE A 2 8.08 -13.13 10.81
N ILE A 3 7.05 -13.73 11.40
CA ILE A 3 6.57 -13.47 12.77
C ILE A 3 6.41 -14.83 13.43
N ASP A 4 7.07 -15.06 14.57
CA ASP A 4 7.04 -16.34 15.31
C ASP A 4 7.29 -17.55 14.40
N ASP A 5 8.38 -17.47 13.63
CA ASP A 5 8.80 -18.46 12.62
C ASP A 5 7.77 -18.71 11.48
N ALA A 6 6.64 -18.00 11.47
CA ALA A 6 5.63 -18.07 10.42
C ALA A 6 5.86 -16.99 9.34
N PRO A 7 5.96 -17.38 8.06
CA PRO A 7 6.05 -16.42 6.97
C PRO A 7 4.72 -15.68 6.77
N VAL A 8 4.78 -14.36 6.79
CA VAL A 8 3.62 -13.48 6.58
C VAL A 8 3.66 -12.89 5.18
N TYR A 9 2.60 -13.11 4.42
CA TYR A 9 2.44 -12.68 3.03
C TYR A 9 0.95 -12.74 2.61
N PRO A 10 0.55 -12.24 1.43
CA PRO A 10 -0.84 -12.32 0.99
C PRO A 10 -1.39 -13.75 1.02
N GLY A 11 -2.53 -13.95 1.68
CA GLY A 11 -3.12 -15.28 1.90
C GLY A 11 -2.52 -16.08 3.06
N SER A 12 -1.49 -15.57 3.73
CA SER A 12 -0.87 -16.12 4.95
C SER A 12 -0.74 -15.00 5.98
N PRO A 13 -1.83 -14.69 6.72
CA PRO A 13 -1.83 -13.60 7.70
C PRO A 13 -0.87 -13.89 8.86
N CYS A 14 -0.63 -12.87 9.69
CA CYS A 14 0.07 -13.04 10.97
C CYS A 14 -0.57 -14.19 11.79
N PRO A 15 0.21 -15.06 12.45
CA PRO A 15 -0.33 -16.17 13.26
C PRO A 15 -1.25 -15.71 14.39
N HIS A 16 -1.04 -14.49 14.92
CA HIS A 16 -1.88 -13.87 15.95
C HIS A 16 -3.15 -13.20 15.40
N SER A 17 -3.37 -13.23 14.09
CA SER A 17 -4.54 -12.59 13.49
C SER A 17 -5.78 -13.46 13.67
N THR A 18 -6.78 -12.94 14.37
CA THR A 18 -8.05 -13.63 14.66
C THR A 18 -9.14 -13.35 13.62
N GLY A 19 -8.87 -12.50 12.63
CA GLY A 19 -9.86 -11.95 11.70
C GLY A 19 -10.50 -10.64 12.18
N ASP A 20 -10.65 -10.45 13.49
CA ASP A 20 -11.19 -9.23 14.11
C ASP A 20 -10.15 -8.44 14.90
N GLY A 21 -8.94 -8.99 15.08
CA GLY A 21 -7.88 -8.34 15.83
C GLY A 21 -6.61 -9.19 15.94
N CYS A 22 -5.86 -8.92 17.00
CA CYS A 22 -4.67 -9.63 17.43
C CYS A 22 -4.99 -10.33 18.75
N ASP A 23 -4.70 -11.63 18.87
CA ASP A 23 -4.87 -12.35 20.15
C ASP A 23 -3.73 -12.07 21.15
N ASP A 24 -2.60 -11.57 20.67
CA ASP A 24 -1.43 -11.23 21.49
C ASP A 24 -1.09 -9.73 21.45
N TYR A 25 -2.06 -8.89 21.83
CA TYR A 25 -1.91 -7.43 21.71
C TYR A 25 -0.84 -6.84 22.65
N ASP A 26 -0.64 -7.47 23.82
CA ASP A 26 0.26 -7.00 24.87
C ASP A 26 1.74 -7.29 24.56
N ASN A 27 2.04 -8.36 23.81
CA ASN A 27 3.43 -8.74 23.47
C ASN A 27 3.82 -8.37 22.03
N ARG A 28 3.07 -7.45 21.39
CA ARG A 28 3.37 -7.02 20.02
C ARG A 28 4.79 -6.47 19.90
N PRO A 29 5.58 -6.93 18.91
CA PRO A 29 6.92 -6.41 18.70
C PRO A 29 6.88 -4.94 18.29
N ASN A 30 7.92 -4.18 18.69
CA ASN A 30 8.02 -2.76 18.35
C ASN A 30 7.89 -2.53 16.83
N ASP A 31 8.62 -3.31 16.04
CA ASP A 31 8.51 -3.31 14.58
C ASP A 31 8.05 -4.68 14.04
N PRO A 32 7.06 -4.72 13.13
CA PRO A 32 6.26 -3.58 12.65
C PRO A 32 5.10 -3.22 13.60
N CYS A 33 4.71 -4.08 14.55
CA CYS A 33 3.35 -4.06 15.10
C CYS A 33 2.99 -2.79 15.90
N VAL A 34 3.90 -2.27 16.72
CA VAL A 34 3.64 -1.07 17.53
C VAL A 34 3.87 0.22 16.73
N HIS A 35 4.94 0.27 15.92
CA HIS A 35 5.31 1.47 15.18
C HIS A 35 4.58 1.65 13.85
N PHE A 36 3.91 0.62 13.35
CA PHE A 36 3.17 0.72 12.10
C PHE A 36 1.94 1.62 12.24
N ASN A 37 2.01 2.78 11.62
CA ASN A 37 0.87 3.65 11.39
C ASN A 37 0.56 3.71 9.90
N CYS A 38 -0.60 3.20 9.52
CA CYS A 38 -1.11 3.44 8.18
C CYS A 38 -1.62 4.88 8.05
N GLY A 39 -1.73 5.36 6.82
CA GLY A 39 -2.17 6.71 6.51
C GLY A 39 -3.57 7.06 7.02
N TRP A 40 -4.39 6.07 7.41
CA TRP A 40 -5.70 6.32 8.01
C TRP A 40 -5.61 6.77 9.48
N ILE A 41 -4.71 6.15 10.27
CA ILE A 41 -4.61 6.39 11.72
C ILE A 41 -3.54 7.43 12.08
N MET A 42 -2.79 7.92 11.11
CA MET A 42 -1.78 8.94 11.36
C MET A 42 -2.42 10.28 11.78
N PRO A 43 -1.74 11.07 12.63
CA PRO A 43 -2.18 12.42 12.94
C PRO A 43 -2.34 13.27 11.67
N ASN A 44 -3.42 14.06 11.61
CA ASN A 44 -3.74 14.90 10.45
C ASN A 44 -3.79 14.13 9.13
N SER A 45 -4.26 12.89 9.17
CA SER A 45 -4.50 12.07 7.98
C SER A 45 -5.28 12.88 6.94
N PRO A 46 -4.76 12.99 5.72
CA PRO A 46 -5.46 13.66 4.64
C PRO A 46 -6.43 12.71 3.90
N LEU A 47 -6.67 11.51 4.44
CA LEU A 47 -7.69 10.59 3.94
C LEU A 47 -9.07 10.96 4.51
N PRO A 48 -10.13 10.99 3.69
CA PRO A 48 -11.49 11.23 4.15
C PRO A 48 -12.02 10.04 4.96
N ASP A 49 -13.05 10.25 5.79
CA ASP A 49 -13.56 9.22 6.72
C ASP A 49 -13.90 7.86 6.09
N TRP A 50 -14.42 7.89 4.87
CA TRP A 50 -14.78 6.67 4.15
C TRP A 50 -13.55 5.87 3.68
N MET A 51 -12.34 6.42 3.73
CA MET A 51 -11.08 5.73 3.39
C MET A 51 -10.54 4.83 4.51
N LYS A 52 -11.27 4.67 5.62
CA LYS A 52 -10.98 3.63 6.62
C LYS A 52 -10.78 2.26 5.95
N PRO A 53 -9.72 1.49 6.25
CA PRO A 53 -9.32 0.32 5.44
C PRO A 53 -10.42 -0.74 5.25
N ASN A 54 -11.21 -1.01 6.29
CA ASN A 54 -12.30 -2.00 6.21
C ASN A 54 -13.43 -1.58 5.26
N ASN A 55 -13.60 -0.28 4.99
CA ASN A 55 -14.56 0.27 4.04
C ASN A 55 -13.95 0.43 2.64
N ALA A 56 -12.81 1.13 2.53
CA ALA A 56 -12.19 1.43 1.24
C ALA A 56 -11.40 0.28 0.62
N LYS A 57 -11.19 -0.80 1.37
CA LYS A 57 -10.43 -2.01 1.00
C LYS A 57 -9.03 -1.70 0.46
N VAL A 58 -8.36 -0.73 1.07
CA VAL A 58 -6.99 -0.32 0.77
C VAL A 58 -6.28 0.19 2.02
N ILE A 59 -5.01 -0.16 2.19
CA ILE A 59 -4.09 0.47 3.13
C ILE A 59 -3.23 1.45 2.35
N VAL A 60 -3.17 2.70 2.81
CA VAL A 60 -2.33 3.74 2.22
C VAL A 60 -1.16 4.01 3.17
N LEU A 61 0.05 4.06 2.64
CA LEU A 61 1.28 4.40 3.35
C LEU A 61 1.86 5.63 2.67
N PHE A 62 1.79 6.78 3.33
CA PHE A 62 2.35 8.02 2.80
C PHE A 62 3.87 8.02 2.96
N ASP A 63 4.58 8.59 1.99
CA ASP A 63 6.05 8.75 2.01
C ASP A 63 6.80 7.43 2.32
N LYS A 64 6.30 6.33 1.76
CA LYS A 64 6.83 5.00 2.10
C LYS A 64 8.08 4.66 1.29
N LEU A 65 8.18 5.22 0.08
CA LEU A 65 9.23 4.92 -0.88
C LEU A 65 9.84 6.23 -1.38
N ASN A 66 11.05 6.14 -1.93
CA ASN A 66 11.73 7.27 -2.54
C ASN A 66 11.97 7.01 -4.03
N TRP A 67 11.67 7.99 -4.88
CA TRP A 67 11.96 7.94 -6.31
C TRP A 67 12.67 9.20 -6.77
N ASN A 68 14.00 9.11 -6.97
CA ASN A 68 14.83 10.25 -7.37
C ASN A 68 14.62 11.46 -6.45
N ASN A 69 14.68 11.23 -5.14
CA ASN A 69 14.43 12.21 -4.08
C ASN A 69 12.99 12.74 -4.00
N LEU A 70 12.04 12.08 -4.66
CA LEU A 70 10.62 12.34 -4.47
C LEU A 70 10.01 11.34 -3.48
N PRO A 71 9.28 11.81 -2.45
CA PRO A 71 8.51 10.94 -1.59
C PRO A 71 7.37 10.29 -2.38
N VAL A 72 7.16 9.00 -2.19
CA VAL A 72 6.17 8.22 -2.94
C VAL A 72 5.22 7.52 -1.99
N ASP A 73 3.93 7.69 -2.26
CA ASP A 73 2.87 7.05 -1.51
C ASP A 73 2.62 5.64 -2.05
N LEU A 74 2.35 4.68 -1.16
CA LEU A 74 2.07 3.29 -1.50
C LEU A 74 0.64 2.92 -1.09
N ALA A 75 -0.13 2.34 -2.02
CA ALA A 75 -1.47 1.83 -1.76
C ALA A 75 -1.53 0.31 -1.97
N VAL A 76 -1.96 -0.42 -0.95
CA VAL A 76 -2.01 -1.90 -0.92
C VAL A 76 -3.45 -2.36 -0.78
N PRO A 77 -3.98 -3.23 -1.65
CA PRO A 77 -5.37 -3.66 -1.60
C PRO A 77 -5.65 -4.65 -0.46
N LEU A 78 -6.83 -4.54 0.16
CA LEU A 78 -7.41 -5.58 1.02
C LEU A 78 -8.25 -6.51 0.15
N GLY A 79 -7.57 -7.42 -0.54
CA GLY A 79 -8.16 -8.33 -1.53
C GLY A 79 -7.38 -8.27 -2.84
N LYS A 80 -7.99 -8.73 -3.94
CA LYS A 80 -7.29 -8.87 -5.23
C LYS A 80 -6.82 -7.53 -5.82
N ARG A 81 -7.64 -6.48 -5.72
CA ARG A 81 -7.38 -5.15 -6.31
C ARG A 81 -7.99 -4.05 -5.44
N ILE A 82 -7.49 -2.83 -5.59
CA ILE A 82 -8.09 -1.64 -4.96
C ILE A 82 -9.43 -1.36 -5.64
N PRO A 83 -10.53 -1.13 -4.88
CA PRO A 83 -11.82 -0.77 -5.46
C PRO A 83 -11.72 0.53 -6.30
N PRO A 84 -12.44 0.64 -7.43
CA PRO A 84 -12.35 1.79 -8.32
C PRO A 84 -12.53 3.14 -7.63
N ARG A 85 -13.53 3.27 -6.75
CA ARG A 85 -13.78 4.50 -5.97
C ARG A 85 -12.55 4.94 -5.18
N SER A 86 -11.90 4.00 -4.49
CA SER A 86 -10.71 4.29 -3.67
C SER A 86 -9.52 4.64 -4.55
N LEU A 87 -9.31 3.90 -5.65
CA LEU A 87 -8.23 4.14 -6.59
C LEU A 87 -8.37 5.51 -7.29
N ASP A 88 -9.56 5.84 -7.79
CA ASP A 88 -9.82 7.11 -8.47
C ASP A 88 -9.60 8.32 -7.55
N TRP A 89 -9.93 8.17 -6.27
CA TRP A 89 -9.63 9.20 -5.28
C TRP A 89 -8.12 9.36 -5.06
N LEU A 90 -7.39 8.26 -4.87
CA LEU A 90 -5.93 8.28 -4.71
C LEU A 90 -5.22 8.83 -5.94
N MET A 91 -5.68 8.49 -7.14
CA MET A 91 -5.14 9.00 -8.40
C MET A 91 -5.34 10.51 -8.50
N ARG A 92 -6.55 11.02 -8.21
CA ARG A 92 -6.80 12.48 -8.22
C ARG A 92 -5.94 13.21 -7.20
N ARG A 93 -5.80 12.65 -6.01
CA ARG A 93 -4.97 13.25 -4.98
C ARG A 93 -3.48 13.26 -5.33
N SER A 94 -2.98 12.17 -5.91
CA SER A 94 -1.61 12.11 -6.45
C SER A 94 -1.37 13.25 -7.45
N GLN A 95 -2.34 13.57 -8.31
CA GLN A 95 -2.26 14.72 -9.20
C GLN A 95 -2.30 16.06 -8.46
N GLN A 96 -3.22 16.24 -7.51
CA GLN A 96 -3.39 17.48 -6.76
C GLN A 96 -2.16 17.82 -5.91
N ASP A 97 -1.63 16.83 -5.21
CA ASP A 97 -0.52 17.01 -4.27
C ASP A 97 0.85 16.94 -4.98
N MET A 98 0.86 16.62 -6.28
CA MET A 98 2.07 16.37 -7.06
C MET A 98 2.98 15.29 -6.45
N ARG A 99 2.37 14.32 -5.75
CA ARG A 99 3.06 13.19 -5.11
C ARG A 99 2.88 11.91 -5.93
N PRO A 100 3.97 11.23 -6.34
CA PRO A 100 3.86 9.93 -6.99
C PRO A 100 3.15 8.89 -6.13
N LEU A 101 2.39 8.03 -6.79
CA LEU A 101 1.65 6.93 -6.18
C LEU A 101 2.12 5.61 -6.80
N ILE A 102 2.37 4.62 -5.96
CA ILE A 102 2.48 3.23 -6.37
C ILE A 102 1.30 2.49 -5.75
N TYR A 103 0.62 1.66 -6.52
CA TYR A 103 -0.39 0.77 -5.97
C TYR A 103 -0.16 -0.67 -6.40
N THR A 104 -0.42 -1.64 -5.54
CA THR A 104 -0.25 -3.06 -5.87
C THR A 104 -1.57 -3.73 -6.27
N GLU A 105 -1.45 -4.85 -6.97
CA GLU A 105 -2.51 -5.85 -7.10
C GLU A 105 -1.99 -7.19 -6.54
N GLN A 106 -2.91 -8.07 -6.16
CA GLN A 106 -2.53 -9.43 -5.76
C GLN A 106 -2.61 -10.37 -6.96
N ILE A 107 -1.60 -11.23 -7.11
CA ILE A 107 -1.66 -12.36 -8.04
C ILE A 107 -2.46 -13.48 -7.36
N VAL A 108 -3.42 -14.05 -8.09
CA VAL A 108 -4.23 -15.19 -7.64
C VAL A 108 -4.06 -16.31 -8.65
N VAL A 109 -3.54 -17.46 -8.20
CA VAL A 109 -3.39 -18.68 -8.99
C VAL A 109 -4.18 -19.79 -8.29
N SER A 110 -5.08 -20.45 -9.01
CA SER A 110 -5.92 -21.54 -8.47
C SER A 110 -6.64 -21.15 -7.15
N GLY A 111 -7.16 -19.92 -7.08
CA GLY A 111 -7.86 -19.41 -5.90
C GLY A 111 -6.98 -18.99 -4.72
N ARG A 112 -5.64 -19.13 -4.82
CA ARG A 112 -4.69 -18.76 -3.77
C ARG A 112 -3.89 -17.52 -4.13
N PHE A 113 -3.74 -16.62 -3.16
CA PHE A 113 -2.84 -15.49 -3.28
C PHE A 113 -1.38 -15.95 -3.36
N GLN A 114 -0.60 -15.29 -4.20
CA GLN A 114 0.83 -15.53 -4.34
C GLN A 114 1.63 -14.52 -3.50
N LYS A 115 2.90 -14.83 -3.26
CA LYS A 115 3.81 -13.94 -2.51
C LYS A 115 4.16 -12.70 -3.32
N GLU A 116 4.33 -12.86 -4.63
CA GLU A 116 4.71 -11.79 -5.54
C GLU A 116 3.54 -10.84 -5.80
N GLN A 117 3.83 -9.54 -5.75
CA GLN A 117 2.87 -8.49 -6.01
C GLN A 117 3.36 -7.57 -7.13
N PRO A 118 2.62 -7.46 -8.25
CA PRO A 118 2.84 -6.40 -9.20
C PRO A 118 2.38 -5.07 -8.60
N GLY A 119 3.29 -4.11 -8.53
CA GLY A 119 3.00 -2.69 -8.37
C GLY A 119 2.72 -2.03 -9.71
N VAL A 120 1.84 -1.06 -9.73
CA VAL A 120 1.64 -0.11 -10.82
C VAL A 120 2.12 1.24 -10.32
N ARG A 121 3.04 1.84 -11.08
CA ARG A 121 3.55 3.18 -10.80
C ARG A 121 2.72 4.23 -11.52
N LEU A 122 2.35 5.27 -10.80
CA LEU A 122 1.67 6.46 -11.28
C LEU A 122 2.51 7.70 -10.98
N ARG A 123 2.85 8.45 -12.03
CA ARG A 123 3.46 9.78 -11.92
C ARG A 123 2.40 10.87 -12.13
N PRO A 124 2.38 11.94 -11.31
CA PRO A 124 1.59 13.13 -11.56
C PRO A 124 2.05 13.85 -12.82
N THR A 125 1.10 14.43 -13.57
CA THR A 125 1.43 15.28 -14.71
C THR A 125 2.07 16.58 -14.21
N GLY A 126 3.34 16.83 -14.57
CA GLY A 126 4.07 18.06 -14.24
C GLY A 126 5.29 17.87 -13.33
N VAL A 127 5.47 16.69 -12.71
CA VAL A 127 6.70 16.37 -11.95
C VAL A 127 7.82 16.03 -12.93
N ARG A 128 8.71 16.99 -13.19
CA ARG A 128 9.90 16.80 -14.06
C ARG A 128 11.11 16.35 -13.24
N THR A 129 11.65 15.18 -13.56
CA THR A 129 12.94 14.69 -13.01
C THR A 129 13.86 14.22 -14.15
N GLY A 130 14.93 14.95 -14.46
CA GLY A 130 16.06 14.50 -15.29
C GLY A 130 15.74 14.14 -16.77
N PRO A 131 16.77 13.78 -17.58
CA PRO A 131 16.65 13.70 -19.04
C PRO A 131 15.87 12.47 -19.57
N ALA A 132 15.33 11.61 -18.71
CA ALA A 132 14.39 10.56 -19.12
C ALA A 132 12.94 11.06 -19.03
N ALA A 133 12.67 12.18 -19.70
CA ALA A 133 11.31 12.61 -19.98
C ALA A 133 10.77 11.72 -21.10
N LEU A 134 10.01 10.69 -20.73
CA LEU A 134 8.81 10.16 -21.41
C LEU A 134 8.46 8.80 -20.78
N ALA A 135 7.59 8.83 -19.77
CA ALA A 135 6.70 7.72 -19.49
C ALA A 135 5.48 8.26 -18.75
N THR A 136 4.65 9.02 -19.47
CA THR A 136 3.20 8.99 -19.21
C THR A 136 2.79 7.54 -19.45
N GLY A 137 2.66 6.74 -18.39
CA GLY A 137 2.35 5.33 -18.55
C GLY A 137 2.37 4.56 -17.25
N ARG A 138 1.36 3.73 -17.05
CA ARG A 138 1.36 2.68 -16.03
C ARG A 138 2.58 1.79 -16.28
N GLN A 139 3.60 1.88 -15.43
CA GLN A 139 4.68 0.90 -15.44
C GLN A 139 4.43 -0.12 -14.35
N LYS A 140 4.44 -1.40 -14.75
CA LYS A 140 4.49 -2.50 -13.78
C LYS A 140 5.86 -2.50 -13.11
N ALA A 141 5.87 -2.34 -11.80
CA ALA A 141 6.99 -2.63 -10.92
C ALA A 141 6.70 -3.97 -10.23
N VAL A 142 7.71 -4.76 -9.88
CA VAL A 142 7.51 -5.78 -8.85
C VAL A 142 7.82 -5.12 -7.52
N VAL A 143 6.89 -5.14 -6.58
CA VAL A 143 7.14 -4.69 -5.20
C VAL A 143 7.56 -5.93 -4.43
N ASN A 144 8.86 -6.06 -4.15
CA ASN A 144 9.38 -7.10 -3.28
C ASN A 144 9.18 -6.65 -1.83
N ASN A 145 8.57 -7.50 -1.01
CA ASN A 145 8.28 -7.27 0.41
C ASN A 145 9.05 -8.25 1.29
#